data_AF-A0A5C9DXN7-F1
#
_entry.id   AF-A0A5C9DXN7-F1
#
_cell.length_a   1.000
_cell.length_b   1.000
_cell.length_c   1.000
_cell.angle_alpha   90.00
_cell.angle_beta   90.00
_cell.angle_gamma   90.00
#
_symmetry.space_group_name_H-M   'P 1'
#
loop_
_entity.id
_entity.type
_entity.pdbx_description
1 polymer ?
#
loop_
_entity_poly.entity_id
_entity_poly.type
_entity_poly.pdbx_seq_one_letter_code
_entity_poly.pdbx_strand_id
1 'polypeptide(L)'
;MYLKFYYDSTIDPAENPINKGIQDAIEKLKEMAKIIRIDIFDTKGWPEDKLSEAYETVMKVAIMNKTAIRRIYGTAQQRAIKFAKEIPSLIVYDDSKGYAVDVYPKLENGKVIPIIEYISDYTSNGQR
;
A
#
# COMPACT_ATOMS: atom_id res chain seq x y z
N MET A 1 -15.14 -2.87 5.63
CA MET A 1 -13.79 -2.42 5.28
C MET A 1 -13.42 -3.02 3.93
N TYR A 2 -12.70 -2.30 3.06
CA TYR A 2 -12.11 -2.89 1.86
C TYR A 2 -10.67 -2.39 1.64
N LEU A 3 -9.90 -3.19 0.91
CA LEU A 3 -8.49 -2.91 0.63
C LEU A 3 -8.28 -2.71 -0.87
N LYS A 4 -7.35 -1.82 -1.24
CA LYS A 4 -6.82 -1.74 -2.60
C LYS A 4 -5.32 -1.96 -2.58
N PHE A 5 -4.84 -2.95 -3.32
CA PHE A 5 -3.42 -3.26 -3.43
C PHE A 5 -2.93 -2.94 -4.84
N TYR A 6 -1.86 -2.17 -4.96
CA TYR A 6 -1.25 -1.75 -6.22
C TYR A 6 0.18 -2.26 -6.28
N TYR A 7 0.55 -2.93 -7.37
CA TYR A 7 1.90 -3.44 -7.61
C TYR A 7 2.18 -3.53 -9.11
N ASP A 8 3.45 -3.55 -9.49
CA ASP A 8 3.87 -3.82 -10.87
C ASP A 8 4.42 -5.26 -10.94
N SER A 9 3.75 -6.12 -11.70
CA SER A 9 4.16 -7.53 -11.82
C SER A 9 5.50 -7.76 -12.54
N THR A 10 6.06 -6.74 -13.18
CA THR A 10 7.34 -6.83 -13.92
C THR A 10 8.56 -6.45 -13.08
N ILE A 11 8.34 -5.92 -11.88
CA ILE A 11 9.40 -5.45 -11.00
C ILE A 11 9.42 -6.37 -9.78
N ASP A 12 10.60 -6.88 -9.42
CA ASP A 12 10.77 -7.61 -8.16
C ASP A 12 10.91 -6.60 -7.01
N PRO A 13 9.93 -6.49 -6.09
CA PRO A 13 10.02 -5.57 -4.97
C PRO A 13 10.97 -6.05 -3.85
N ALA A 14 11.42 -7.31 -3.87
CA ALA A 14 12.10 -7.94 -2.72
C ALA A 14 13.46 -7.30 -2.36
N GLU A 15 14.13 -6.65 -3.30
CA GLU A 15 15.46 -6.04 -3.05
C GLU A 15 15.41 -4.79 -2.15
N ASN A 16 14.23 -4.17 -1.99
CA ASN A 16 14.08 -2.97 -1.17
C ASN A 16 13.66 -3.33 0.26
N PRO A 17 14.42 -2.92 1.30
CA PRO A 17 14.07 -3.19 2.71
C PRO A 17 12.68 -2.70 3.14
N ILE A 18 12.14 -1.68 2.46
CA ILE A 18 10.77 -1.18 2.69
C ILE A 18 9.72 -2.26 2.39
N ASN A 19 10.02 -3.17 1.47
CA ASN A 19 9.16 -4.25 1.01
C ASN A 19 9.41 -5.56 1.76
N LYS A 20 9.97 -5.50 2.98
CA LYS A 20 10.20 -6.70 3.79
C LYS A 20 8.92 -7.55 3.88
N GLY A 21 9.04 -8.83 3.52
CA GLY A 21 7.93 -9.80 3.56
C GLY A 21 6.86 -9.59 2.49
N ILE A 22 7.17 -8.89 1.39
CA ILE A 22 6.19 -8.58 0.34
C ILE A 22 5.63 -9.81 -0.38
N GLN A 23 6.43 -10.87 -0.57
CA GLN A 23 5.95 -12.11 -1.18
C GLN A 23 4.86 -12.77 -0.31
N ASP A 24 5.16 -12.95 0.99
CA ASP A 24 4.19 -13.45 1.98
C ASP A 24 2.94 -12.55 2.06
N ALA A 25 3.13 -11.23 1.97
CA ALA A 25 2.04 -10.28 1.99
C ALA A 25 1.10 -10.46 0.79
N ILE A 26 1.65 -10.64 -0.42
CA ILE A 26 0.87 -10.87 -1.63
C ILE A 26 0.08 -12.18 -1.52
N GLU A 27 0.70 -13.26 -1.04
CA GLU A 27 0.02 -14.54 -0.85
C GLU A 27 -1.13 -14.42 0.16
N LYS A 28 -0.89 -13.78 1.30
CA LYS A 28 -1.93 -13.52 2.31
C LYS A 28 -3.06 -12.64 1.78
N LEU A 29 -2.76 -11.60 0.99
CA LEU A 29 -3.79 -10.77 0.36
C LEU A 29 -4.67 -11.59 -0.59
N LYS A 30 -4.07 -12.49 -1.39
CA LYS A 30 -4.84 -13.37 -2.28
C LYS A 30 -5.75 -14.32 -1.49
N GLU A 31 -5.29 -14.85 -0.37
CA GLU A 31 -6.13 -15.69 0.50
C GLU A 31 -7.25 -14.87 1.16
N MET A 32 -6.94 -13.68 1.68
CA MET A 32 -7.93 -12.79 2.30
C MET A 32 -8.97 -12.30 1.29
N ALA A 33 -8.61 -12.13 0.01
CA ALA A 33 -9.52 -11.71 -1.05
C ALA A 33 -10.67 -12.71 -1.28
N LYS A 34 -10.55 -13.95 -0.79
CA LYS A 34 -11.63 -14.95 -0.81
C LYS A 34 -12.72 -14.68 0.23
N ILE A 35 -12.44 -13.86 1.24
CA ILE A 35 -13.29 -13.65 2.42
C ILE A 35 -13.74 -12.19 2.53
N ILE A 36 -12.84 -11.24 2.24
CA ILE A 36 -13.11 -9.80 2.30
C ILE A 36 -12.83 -9.15 0.95
N ARG A 37 -13.39 -7.96 0.74
CA ARG A 37 -13.18 -7.19 -0.47
C ARG A 37 -11.74 -6.64 -0.52
N ILE A 38 -10.95 -7.19 -1.44
CA ILE A 38 -9.61 -6.70 -1.77
C ILE A 38 -9.53 -6.54 -3.29
N ASP A 39 -9.36 -5.31 -3.75
CA ASP A 39 -9.13 -5.03 -5.17
C ASP A 39 -7.61 -5.02 -5.41
N ILE A 40 -7.11 -5.97 -6.19
CA ILE A 40 -5.69 -6.09 -6.55
C ILE A 40 -5.47 -5.54 -7.96
N PHE A 41 -4.62 -4.54 -8.11
CA PHE A 41 -4.30 -3.86 -9.36
C PHE A 41 -2.85 -4.10 -9.75
N ASP A 42 -2.65 -4.77 -10.88
CA ASP A 42 -1.36 -4.78 -11.57
C ASP A 42 -1.23 -3.49 -12.39
N THR A 43 -0.24 -2.67 -12.04
CA THR A 43 0.02 -1.37 -12.66
C THR A 43 1.00 -1.45 -13.83
N LYS A 44 1.40 -2.66 -14.24
CA LYS A 44 2.21 -2.87 -15.44
C LYS A 44 1.63 -2.12 -16.64
N GLY A 45 2.43 -1.22 -17.21
CA GLY A 45 2.06 -0.45 -18.39
C GLY A 45 0.98 0.61 -18.15
N TRP A 46 0.63 0.93 -16.90
CA TRP A 46 -0.24 2.06 -16.62
C TRP A 46 0.42 3.37 -17.03
N PRO A 47 -0.34 4.30 -17.64
CA PRO A 47 0.16 5.62 -17.92
C PRO A 47 0.36 6.41 -16.61
N GLU A 48 1.25 7.41 -16.67
CA GLU A 48 1.72 8.15 -15.48
C GLU A 48 0.59 8.96 -14.81
N ASP A 49 -0.38 9.45 -15.60
CA ASP A 49 -1.59 10.12 -15.13
C ASP A 49 -2.43 9.20 -14.22
N LYS A 50 -2.68 7.96 -14.64
CA LYS A 50 -3.44 6.97 -13.88
C LYS A 50 -2.72 6.55 -12.59
N LEU A 51 -1.39 6.44 -12.64
CA LEU A 51 -0.58 6.22 -11.44
C LEU A 51 -0.65 7.42 -10.49
N SER A 52 -0.63 8.63 -11.04
CA SER A 52 -0.74 9.88 -10.27
C SER A 52 -2.09 9.98 -9.56
N GLU A 53 -3.20 9.67 -10.24
CA GLU A 53 -4.54 9.62 -9.64
C GLU A 53 -4.62 8.64 -8.46
N ALA A 54 -4.05 7.44 -8.62
CA ALA A 54 -3.98 6.46 -7.53
C ALA A 54 -3.12 6.98 -6.36
N TYR A 55 -1.99 7.62 -6.66
CA TYR A 55 -1.09 8.21 -5.67
C TYR A 55 -1.71 9.41 -4.93
N GLU A 56 -2.59 10.18 -5.56
CA GLU A 56 -3.31 11.28 -4.88
C GLU A 56 -4.12 10.78 -3.69
N THR A 57 -4.70 9.58 -3.79
CA THR A 57 -5.40 8.96 -2.66
C THR A 57 -4.44 8.69 -1.50
N VAL A 58 -3.26 8.16 -1.80
CA VAL A 58 -2.20 7.92 -0.80
C VAL A 58 -1.75 9.23 -0.15
N MET A 59 -1.63 10.32 -0.93
CA MET A 59 -1.31 11.65 -0.39
C MET A 59 -2.38 12.16 0.57
N LYS A 60 -3.67 12.02 0.23
CA LYS A 60 -4.78 12.43 1.10
C LYS A 60 -4.73 11.69 2.44
N VAL A 61 -4.55 10.37 2.41
CA VAL A 61 -4.41 9.56 3.63
C VAL A 61 -3.24 10.03 4.48
N ALA A 62 -2.09 10.29 3.87
CA ALA A 62 -0.91 10.70 4.62
C ALA A 62 -1.04 12.07 5.29
N ILE A 63 -1.74 13.01 4.63
CA ILE A 63 -2.07 14.30 5.22
C ILE A 63 -2.98 14.10 6.43
N MET A 64 -4.00 13.26 6.30
CA MET A 64 -4.96 12.96 7.39
C MET A 64 -4.26 12.29 8.58
N ASN A 65 -3.39 11.33 8.32
CA ASN A 65 -2.70 10.55 9.35
C ASN A 65 -1.41 11.21 9.85
N LYS A 66 -1.03 12.36 9.30
CA LYS A 66 0.26 13.04 9.55
C LYS A 66 1.47 12.12 9.34
N THR A 67 1.40 11.19 8.38
CA THR A 67 2.46 10.23 8.07
C THR A 67 3.37 10.72 6.95
N ALA A 68 4.66 10.39 7.04
CA ALA A 68 5.67 10.88 6.11
C ALA A 68 5.86 9.95 4.89
N ILE A 69 4.80 9.75 4.10
CA ILE A 69 4.83 8.85 2.92
C ILE A 69 5.80 9.31 1.81
N ARG A 70 6.15 10.60 1.77
CA ARG A 70 7.02 11.15 0.72
C ARG A 70 8.42 10.56 0.78
N ARG A 71 8.87 10.14 1.97
CA ARG A 71 10.16 9.47 2.18
C ARG A 71 10.14 8.00 1.77
N ILE A 72 8.96 7.44 1.53
CA ILE A 72 8.78 6.06 1.08
C ILE A 72 8.72 6.03 -0.44
N TYR A 73 7.79 6.78 -1.04
CA TYR A 73 7.49 6.64 -2.47
C TYR A 73 8.34 7.52 -3.41
N GLY A 74 9.35 8.22 -2.90
CA GLY A 74 10.19 9.07 -3.74
C GLY A 74 11.08 10.03 -2.95
N THR A 75 11.46 11.12 -3.61
CA THR A 75 12.28 12.20 -3.05
C THR A 75 11.52 13.53 -3.05
N ALA A 76 12.09 14.57 -2.44
CA ALA A 76 11.48 15.91 -2.43
C ALA A 76 11.29 16.48 -3.86
N GLN A 77 12.15 16.09 -4.80
CA GLN A 77 12.15 16.55 -6.19
C GLN A 77 11.33 15.65 -7.13
N GLN A 78 11.24 14.35 -6.82
CA GLN A 78 10.52 13.38 -7.63
C GLN A 78 9.53 12.60 -6.77
N ARG A 79 8.30 13.10 -6.72
CA ARG A 79 7.19 12.48 -5.98
C ARG A 79 6.69 11.25 -6.73
N ALA A 80 6.20 10.26 -6.01
CA ALA A 80 5.51 9.08 -6.56
C ALA A 80 6.31 8.14 -7.48
N ILE A 81 7.58 8.40 -7.81
CA ILE A 81 8.34 7.56 -8.77
C ILE A 81 8.34 6.08 -8.38
N LYS A 82 8.33 5.78 -7.08
CA LYS A 82 8.38 4.41 -6.59
C LYS A 82 7.01 3.80 -6.30
N PHE A 83 5.95 4.61 -6.30
CA PHE A 83 4.60 4.15 -5.97
C PHE A 83 4.10 3.12 -6.99
N ALA A 84 3.63 1.98 -6.48
CA ALA A 84 3.14 0.84 -7.25
C ALA A 84 4.13 0.28 -8.28
N LYS A 85 5.38 0.75 -8.29
CA LYS A 85 6.48 0.24 -9.11
C LYS A 85 7.44 -0.55 -8.22
N GLU A 86 8.55 0.08 -7.83
CA GLU A 86 9.49 -0.46 -6.85
C GLU A 86 8.87 -0.72 -5.48
N ILE A 87 7.83 0.01 -5.10
CA ILE A 87 7.19 -0.09 -3.80
C ILE A 87 5.69 -0.35 -4.00
N PRO A 88 5.25 -1.61 -3.88
CA PRO A 88 3.84 -1.96 -3.82
C PRO A 88 3.13 -1.20 -2.71
N SER A 89 1.85 -0.92 -2.88
CA SER A 89 1.09 -0.08 -1.96
C SER A 89 -0.27 -0.67 -1.65
N LEU A 90 -0.58 -0.77 -0.36
CA LEU A 90 -1.86 -1.19 0.16
C LEU A 90 -2.59 0.02 0.74
N ILE A 91 -3.77 0.33 0.23
CA ILE A 91 -4.64 1.39 0.74
C ILE A 91 -5.81 0.74 1.49
N VAL A 92 -6.05 1.21 2.72
CA VAL A 92 -7.11 0.73 3.61
C VAL A 92 -8.28 1.69 3.55
N TYR A 93 -9.49 1.18 3.29
CA TYR A 93 -10.72 1.97 3.28
C TYR A 93 -11.70 1.51 4.35
N ASP A 94 -12.33 2.50 4.98
CA ASP A 94 -13.41 2.28 5.92
C ASP A 94 -14.75 2.56 5.24
N ASP A 95 -15.54 1.50 5.04
CA ASP A 95 -16.87 1.57 4.40
C ASP A 95 -17.82 2.51 5.15
N SER A 96 -17.66 2.64 6.48
CA SER A 96 -18.52 3.51 7.28
C SER A 96 -18.21 5.00 7.07
N LYS A 97 -17.00 5.31 6.61
CA LYS A 97 -16.51 6.68 6.40
C LYS A 97 -16.51 7.10 4.93
N GLY A 98 -16.48 6.12 4.01
CA GLY A 98 -16.48 6.36 2.57
C GLY A 98 -15.15 6.91 2.02
N TYR A 99 -14.07 6.87 2.80
CA TYR A 99 -12.75 7.34 2.39
C TYR A 99 -11.61 6.43 2.88
N ALA A 100 -10.44 6.59 2.28
CA ALA A 100 -9.23 5.85 2.65
C ALA A 100 -8.72 6.33 4.03
N VAL A 101 -8.50 5.38 4.94
CA VAL A 101 -8.13 5.64 6.33
C VAL A 101 -6.68 5.32 6.66
N ASP A 102 -6.01 4.47 5.88
CA ASP A 102 -4.58 4.22 6.04
C ASP A 102 -3.90 3.72 4.76
N VAL A 103 -2.57 3.71 4.75
CA VAL A 103 -1.75 3.25 3.62
C VAL A 103 -0.50 2.54 4.11
N TYR A 104 -0.08 1.49 3.41
CA TYR A 104 1.14 0.73 3.68
C TYR A 104 1.94 0.48 2.40
N PRO A 105 3.29 0.42 2.44
CA PRO A 105 4.11 0.69 3.61
C PRO A 105 4.01 2.17 4.04
N LYS A 106 4.13 2.42 5.35
CA LYS A 106 4.13 3.77 5.93
C LYS A 106 5.31 4.02 6.86
N LEU A 107 5.64 5.30 7.05
CA LEU A 107 6.61 5.73 8.05
C LEU A 107 5.83 6.29 9.23
N GLU A 108 5.97 5.63 10.37
CA GLU A 108 5.30 6.01 11.61
C GLU A 108 6.35 6.04 12.72
N ASN A 109 6.44 7.16 13.44
CA ASN A 109 7.42 7.36 14.51
C ASN A 109 8.89 7.03 14.10
N GLY A 110 9.24 7.29 12.84
CA GLY A 110 10.58 7.01 12.29
C GLY A 110 10.84 5.55 11.91
N LYS A 111 9.89 4.64 12.13
CA LYS A 111 9.96 3.23 11.71
C LYS A 111 9.14 3.02 10.43
N VAL A 112 9.69 2.23 9.51
CA VAL A 112 8.93 1.73 8.36
C VAL A 112 8.06 0.57 8.83
N ILE A 113 6.76 0.67 8.59
CA ILE A 113 5.79 -0.41 8.79
C ILE A 113 5.50 -1.01 7.41
N PRO A 114 5.99 -2.23 7.13
CA PRO A 114 5.76 -2.90 5.86
C PRO A 114 4.33 -3.43 5.75
N ILE A 115 3.90 -3.75 4.53
CA ILE A 115 2.56 -4.29 4.25
C ILE A 115 2.28 -5.57 5.05
N ILE A 116 3.29 -6.43 5.21
CA ILE A 116 3.16 -7.70 5.94
C ILE A 116 2.81 -7.52 7.42
N GLU A 117 3.29 -6.45 8.06
CA GLU A 117 3.01 -6.16 9.48
C GLU A 117 1.51 -5.86 9.64
N TYR A 118 0.96 -4.99 8.79
CA TYR A 118 -0.48 -4.71 8.78
C TYR A 118 -1.34 -5.94 8.51
N ILE A 119 -0.98 -6.74 7.49
CA ILE A 119 -1.75 -7.94 7.14
C ILE A 119 -1.74 -8.94 8.30
N SER A 120 -0.59 -9.14 8.93
CA SER A 120 -0.44 -10.09 10.04
C SER A 120 -1.28 -9.67 11.24
N ASP A 121 -1.28 -8.38 11.57
CA ASP A 121 -2.10 -7.82 12.64
C ASP A 121 -3.60 -7.90 12.31
N TYR A 122 -3.98 -7.65 11.05
CA TYR A 122 -5.36 -7.77 10.60
C TYR A 122 -5.88 -9.21 10.73
N THR A 123 -5.08 -10.19 10.30
CA THR A 123 -5.46 -11.61 10.41
C THR A 123 -5.51 -12.11 11.86
N SER A 124 -4.67 -11.57 12.74
CA SER A 124 -4.63 -11.98 14.16
C SER A 124 -5.76 -11.36 14.98
N ASN A 125 -6.19 -10.14 14.65
CA ASN A 125 -7.24 -9.42 15.39
C ASN A 125 -8.63 -9.54 14.76
N GLY A 126 -8.73 -9.91 13.48
CA GLY A 126 -9.99 -10.07 12.73
C GLY A 126 -10.76 -11.37 13.04
N GLN A 127 -10.35 -12.15 14.04
CA GLN A 127 -11.11 -13.29 14.59
C GLN A 127 -11.87 -12.96 15.89
N ARG A 128 -12.11 -11.68 16.18
CA ARG A 128 -12.98 -11.25 17.29
C ARG A 128 -14.20 -10.49 16.79
#